data_AF-A0A259JZ44-F1
#
_entry.id   AF-A0A259JZ44-F1
#
_cell.length_a   1.000
_cell.length_b   1.000
_cell.length_c   1.000
_cell.angle_alpha   90.00
_cell.angle_beta   90.00
_cell.angle_gamma   90.00
#
_symmetry.space_group_name_H-M   'P 1'
#
loop_
_entity.id
_entity.type
_entity.pdbx_description
1 polymer ?
#
loop_
_entity_poly.entity_id
_entity_poly.type
_entity_poly.pdbx_seq_one_letter_code
_entity_poly.pdbx_strand_id
1 'polypeptide(L)' 'SINQHLGPDFRRVRIGIGHPGHKDRVTGHVLGNYAKAEMDDLAAMLGAIGAEAEWLAKGDDARFMNEYALRMQG' A
#
# COMPACT_ATOMS: atom_id res chain seq x y z
N SER A 1 -19.29 -6.71 0.33
CA SER A 1 -17.95 -6.07 0.12
C SER A 1 -17.19 -6.85 -0.96
N ILE A 2 -16.23 -6.26 -1.69
CA ILE A 2 -15.63 -6.77 -2.96
C ILE A 2 -15.56 -8.31 -3.10
N ASN A 3 -14.95 -9.02 -2.14
CA ASN A 3 -14.85 -10.49 -2.15
C ASN A 3 -16.20 -11.21 -2.33
N GLN A 4 -17.27 -10.69 -1.72
CA GLN A 4 -18.63 -11.24 -1.78
C GLN A 4 -19.23 -11.18 -3.20
N HIS A 5 -18.77 -10.25 -4.03
CA HIS A 5 -19.33 -10.03 -5.37
C HIS A 5 -18.40 -10.50 -6.50
N LEU A 6 -17.09 -10.55 -6.26
CA LEU A 6 -16.07 -10.87 -7.27
C LEU A 6 -15.23 -12.11 -6.93
N GLY A 7 -15.39 -12.69 -5.74
CA GLY A 7 -14.51 -13.74 -5.24
C GLY A 7 -13.19 -13.19 -4.68
N PRO A 8 -12.35 -14.06 -4.08
CA PRO A 8 -11.08 -13.65 -3.48
C PRO A 8 -9.96 -13.44 -4.51
N ASP A 9 -10.15 -13.93 -5.74
CA ASP A 9 -9.11 -14.10 -6.76
C ASP A 9 -8.84 -12.82 -7.54
N PHE A 10 -8.39 -11.79 -6.82
CA PHE A 10 -7.86 -10.56 -7.41
C PHE A 10 -6.56 -10.15 -6.74
N ARG A 11 -5.67 -9.56 -7.54
CA ARG A 11 -4.38 -9.05 -7.08
C ARG A 11 -4.58 -7.85 -6.14
N ARG A 12 -3.71 -7.74 -5.12
CA ARG A 12 -3.74 -6.66 -4.12
C ARG A 12 -2.34 -6.16 -3.85
N VAL A 13 -2.16 -4.85 -3.99
CA VAL A 13 -1.03 -4.15 -3.35
C VAL A 13 -1.43 -3.85 -1.92
N ARG A 14 -0.65 -4.30 -0.94
CA ARG A 14 -0.95 -4.09 0.49
C ARG A 14 -0.07 -2.96 1.04
N ILE A 15 -0.72 -1.88 1.46
CA ILE A 15 -0.06 -0.73 2.07
C ILE A 15 -0.15 -0.88 3.58
N GLY A 16 0.99 -1.04 4.24
CA GLY A 16 1.06 -1.17 5.70
C GLY A 16 0.95 0.19 6.38
N ILE A 17 0.04 0.32 7.35
CA ILE A 17 -0.16 1.55 8.14
C ILE A 17 0.15 1.34 9.64
N GLY A 18 0.84 0.24 9.96
CA GLY A 18 1.05 -0.21 11.34
C GLY A 18 -0.19 -0.83 12.00
N HIS A 19 -0.07 -1.17 13.28
CA HIS A 19 -1.15 -1.71 14.10
C HIS A 19 -1.11 -1.11 15.51
N PRO A 20 -2.24 -0.66 16.10
CA PRO A 20 -2.26 0.05 17.38
C PRO A 20 -2.08 -0.85 18.61
N GLY A 21 -1.55 -2.07 18.45
CA GLY A 21 -1.43 -3.10 19.48
C GLY A 21 -2.75 -3.77 19.92
N HIS A 22 -3.77 -2.99 20.30
CA HIS A 22 -5.05 -3.50 20.83
C HIS A 22 -6.20 -3.40 19.82
N LYS A 23 -7.07 -4.41 19.79
CA LYS A 23 -8.15 -4.56 18.80
C LYS A 23 -9.23 -3.47 18.88
N ASP A 24 -9.55 -3.03 20.09
CA ASP A 24 -10.49 -1.95 20.38
C ASP A 24 -10.04 -0.59 19.80
N ARG A 25 -8.73 -0.38 19.63
CA ARG A 25 -8.17 0.84 19.05
C ARG A 25 -8.06 0.82 17.52
N VAL A 26 -8.37 -0.31 16.86
CA VAL A 26 -8.21 -0.47 15.40
C VAL A 26 -9.07 0.53 14.63
N THR A 27 -10.35 0.69 15.00
CA THR A 27 -11.25 1.62 14.29
C THR A 27 -10.73 3.05 14.33
N GLY A 28 -10.24 3.51 15.49
CA GLY A 28 -9.65 4.85 15.61
C GLY A 28 -8.34 4.99 14.82
N HIS A 29 -7.51 3.95 14.80
CA HIS A 29 -6.25 3.93 14.05
C HIS A 29 -6.48 4.02 12.53
N VAL A 30 -7.40 3.23 11.97
CA VAL A 30 -7.64 3.21 10.51
C VAL A 30 -8.39 4.44 9.98
N LEU A 31 -9.13 5.14 10.85
CA LEU A 31 -9.84 6.37 10.49
C LEU A 31 -9.07 7.64 10.85
N GLY A 32 -7.93 7.50 11.54
CA GLY A 32 -7.06 8.61 11.92
C GLY A 32 -6.23 9.12 10.75
N ASN A 33 -5.78 10.37 10.87
CA ASN A 33 -4.82 10.94 9.94
C ASN A 33 -3.39 10.48 10.30
N TYR A 34 -2.53 10.41 9.28
CA TYR A 34 -1.09 10.29 9.49
C TYR A 34 -0.54 11.50 10.26
N ALA A 35 0.48 11.27 11.08
CA ALA A 35 1.23 12.33 11.72
C ALA A 35 2.05 13.11 10.68
N LYS A 36 2.35 14.38 10.96
CA LYS A 36 3.15 15.22 10.07
C LYS A 36 4.52 14.60 9.72
N ALA A 37 5.13 13.90 10.67
CA ALA A 37 6.42 13.23 10.48
C ALA A 37 6.35 12.03 9.52
N GLU A 38 5.16 11.48 9.26
CA GLU A 38 4.95 10.33 8.36
C GLU A 38 4.61 10.76 6.93
N MET A 39 4.35 12.05 6.70
CA MET A 39 3.84 12.55 5.43
C MET A 39 4.84 12.41 4.28
N ASP A 40 6.12 12.65 4.54
CA ASP A 40 7.17 12.56 3.51
C ASP A 40 7.36 11.10 3.08
N ASP A 41 7.43 10.17 4.04
CA ASP A 41 7.53 8.72 3.77
C ASP A 41 6.28 8.20 3.04
N LEU A 42 5.09 8.65 3.44
CA LEU A 42 3.84 8.32 2.77
C LEU A 42 3.83 8.80 1.32
N ALA A 43 4.25 10.05 1.07
CA ALA A 43 4.32 10.61 -0.26
C ALA A 43 5.34 9.87 -1.15
N ALA A 44 6.51 9.52 -0.61
CA ALA A 44 7.52 8.73 -1.29
C ALA A 44 6.98 7.34 -1.69
N MET A 45 6.35 6.64 -0.75
CA MET A 45 5.74 5.32 -0.99
C MET A 45 4.65 5.39 -2.06
N LEU A 46 3.71 6.32 -1.94
CA LEU A 46 2.61 6.46 -2.92
C LEU A 46 3.12 6.89 -4.29
N GLY A 47 4.12 7.78 -4.33
CA GLY A 47 4.80 8.17 -5.56
C GLY A 47 5.47 6.99 -6.24
N ALA A 48 6.13 6.12 -5.47
CA ALA A 48 6.78 4.92 -6.00
C ALA A 48 5.77 3.90 -6.54
N ILE A 49 4.67 3.66 -5.83
CA ILE A 49 3.59 2.80 -6.33
C ILE A 49 3.03 3.35 -7.64
N GLY A 50 2.78 4.67 -7.71
CA GLY A 50 2.26 5.32 -8.90
C GLY A 50 3.20 5.25 -10.10
N ALA A 51 4.51 5.46 -9.88
CA ALA A 51 5.52 5.45 -10.94
C ALA A 51 5.66 4.06 -11.59
N GLU A 52 5.51 2.98 -10.82
CA GLU A 52 5.72 1.62 -11.29
C GLU A 52 4.41 0.86 -11.60
N ALA A 53 3.25 1.51 -11.44
CA ALA A 53 1.93 0.90 -11.63
C ALA A 53 1.71 0.32 -13.04
N GLU A 54 2.44 0.79 -14.06
CA GLU A 54 2.38 0.24 -15.42
C GLU A 54 2.72 -1.26 -15.46
N TRP A 55 3.64 -1.73 -14.60
CA TRP A 55 4.02 -3.14 -14.52
C TRP A 55 2.86 -4.01 -14.00
N LEU A 56 2.07 -3.49 -13.07
CA LEU A 56 0.84 -4.16 -12.60
C LEU A 56 -0.18 -4.33 -13.73
N ALA A 57 -0.33 -3.30 -14.57
CA ALA A 57 -1.23 -3.33 -15.72
C ALA A 57 -0.75 -4.34 -16.79
N LYS A 58 0.57 -4.48 -16.97
CA LYS A 58 1.18 -5.48 -17.85
C LYS A 58 1.18 -6.91 -17.28
N GLY A 59 0.83 -7.07 -16.01
CA GLY A 59 0.85 -8.37 -15.33
C GLY A 59 2.24 -8.83 -14.86
N ASP A 60 3.22 -7.92 -14.86
CA ASP A 60 4.60 -8.20 -14.43
C ASP A 60 4.79 -7.79 -12.97
N ASP A 61 4.22 -8.59 -12.07
CA ASP A 61 4.22 -8.32 -10.63
C ASP A 61 5.65 -8.36 -10.04
N ALA A 62 6.53 -9.21 -10.58
CA ALA A 62 7.91 -9.31 -10.14
C ALA A 62 8.69 -8.02 -10.47
N ARG A 63 8.50 -7.48 -11.68
CA ARG A 63 9.12 -6.21 -12.06
C ARG A 63 8.56 -5.04 -11.25
N PHE A 64 7.24 -4.98 -11.03
CA PHE A 64 6.64 -3.99 -10.14
C PHE A 64 7.34 -3.94 -8.78
N MET A 65 7.51 -5.10 -8.13
CA MET A 65 8.14 -5.19 -6.81
C MET A 65 9.62 -4.78 -6.82
N ASN A 66 10.36 -5.15 -7.86
CA ASN A 66 11.78 -4.81 -7.98
C ASN A 66 11.98 -3.31 -8.20
N GLU A 67 11.25 -2.70 -9.14
CA GLU A 67 11.36 -1.27 -9.44
C GLU A 67 10.88 -0.42 -8.27
N TYR A 68 9.79 -0.82 -7.61
CA TYR A 68 9.33 -0.18 -6.37
C TYR A 68 10.42 -0.21 -5.30
N ALA A 69 11.04 -1.37 -5.06
CA ALA A 69 12.09 -1.52 -4.05
C ALA A 69 13.33 -0.67 -4.38
N LEU A 70 13.75 -0.61 -5.65
CA LEU A 70 14.87 0.23 -6.09
C LEU A 70 14.57 1.71 -5.85
N ARG A 71 13.36 2.16 -6.16
CA ARG A 71 12.95 3.55 -5.96
C ARG A 71 12.87 3.95 -4.48
N MET A 72 12.48 3.03 -3.60
CA MET A 72 12.44 3.29 -2.15
C MET A 72 13.83 3.28 -1.48
N GLN A 73 14.89 2.87 -2.18
CA GLN A 73 16.27 2.89 -1.67
C GLN A 73 17.01 4.21 -1.94
N GLY A 74 16.51 5.05 -2.86
CA GLY A 74 17.09 6.35 -3.19
C GLY A 74 16.49 7.48 -2.36
#